data_AF-A0A5E4EC27-F1
#
_entry.id   AF-A0A5E4EC27-F1
#
_cell.length_a   1.000
_cell.length_b   1.000
_cell.length_c   1.000
_cell.angle_alpha   90.00
_cell.angle_beta   90.00
_cell.angle_gamma   90.00
#
_symmetry.space_group_name_H-M   'P 1'
#
loop_
_entity.id
_entity.type
_entity.pdbx_description
1 polymer ?
#
loop_
_entity_poly.entity_id
_entity_poly.type
_entity_poly.pdbx_seq_one_letter_code
_entity_poly.pdbx_strand_id
1 'polypeptide(L)'
;MRRGHSSGNYRNPCLTMHQPWASLLVYGIKRIEGRTWAAPIRGRLWIHAASKVPDEATIKAMEDFYREIYAVDGIADLKFPEYYPVSRLLGCVEVVGCVRREELACWEMVPEGVRLEAQTDLCWLCEQPQKLLIPFEMRGYQGVYNLEKKIYEAAIRGLTPVEGPLPVKFLLPNPQDPFSLKPGSISANVPETRTSELERSSSLTAAIAGARAAATQFSKKVQDFETTPQTNTAQSVRTLPLKSESFEEDTTPSANLSETSNKGALTSNNKEKISPIKYEEITRPSQPSSGGLRPHPGAPSKIFAAAVRALKLS
;
A
#
# COMPACT_ATOMS: atom_id res chain seq x y z
N MET A 1 16.95 8.37 25.33
CA MET A 1 15.81 9.22 24.90
C MET A 1 14.96 8.44 23.92
N ARG A 2 13.77 7.97 24.33
CA ARG A 2 12.85 7.23 23.45
C ARG A 2 12.19 8.24 22.51
N ARG A 3 12.49 8.18 21.20
CA ARG A 3 11.69 8.88 20.18
C ARG A 3 10.30 8.24 20.20
N GLY A 4 9.34 8.94 20.79
CA GLY A 4 7.93 8.58 20.68
C GLY A 4 7.59 8.49 19.19
N HIS A 5 7.11 7.32 18.76
CA HIS A 5 6.54 7.18 17.43
C HIS A 5 5.35 8.14 17.38
N SER A 6 5.46 9.17 16.56
CA SER A 6 4.33 9.98 16.11
C SER A 6 3.37 9.04 15.38
N SER A 7 2.51 8.34 16.13
CA SER A 7 1.37 7.65 15.55
C SER A 7 0.52 8.74 14.93
N GLY A 8 0.60 8.89 13.60
CA GLY A 8 -0.30 9.76 12.87
C GLY A 8 -1.74 9.44 13.27
N ASN A 9 -2.61 10.43 13.32
CA ASN A 9 -4.02 10.24 13.68
C ASN A 9 -4.76 9.50 12.54
N TYR A 10 -4.46 8.21 12.39
CA TYR A 10 -5.01 7.34 11.37
C TYR A 10 -6.28 6.69 11.90
N ARG A 11 -7.42 7.13 11.38
CA ARG A 11 -8.74 6.56 11.71
C ARG A 11 -9.12 5.46 10.74
N ASN A 12 -8.93 5.72 9.45
CA ASN A 12 -9.25 4.81 8.35
C ASN A 12 -8.09 4.84 7.35
N PRO A 13 -6.89 4.35 7.73
CA PRO A 13 -5.71 4.47 6.90
C PRO A 13 -5.86 3.69 5.59
N CYS A 14 -5.39 4.28 4.51
CA CYS A 14 -5.38 3.74 3.17
C CYS A 14 -4.00 3.94 2.56
N LEU A 15 -3.58 2.96 1.77
CA LEU A 15 -2.34 2.99 1.00
C LEU A 15 -2.67 2.80 -0.47
N THR A 16 -2.18 3.71 -1.30
CA THR A 16 -2.20 3.54 -2.75
C THR A 16 -0.95 2.77 -3.19
N MET A 17 -1.15 1.73 -4.01
CA MET A 17 -0.07 0.92 -4.58
C MET A 17 -0.36 0.53 -6.03
N HIS A 18 0.68 0.27 -6.80
CA HIS A 18 0.56 -0.08 -8.21
C HIS A 18 -0.03 -1.48 -8.39
N GLN A 19 -0.66 -1.70 -9.53
CA GLN A 19 -1.00 -3.05 -9.98
C GLN A 19 0.26 -3.74 -10.54
N PRO A 20 0.36 -5.08 -10.46
CA PRO A 20 -0.67 -6.01 -9.93
C PRO A 20 -0.68 -6.17 -8.40
N TRP A 21 0.31 -5.61 -7.69
CA TRP A 21 0.47 -5.82 -6.23
C TRP A 21 -0.76 -5.47 -5.41
N ALA A 22 -1.49 -4.40 -5.78
CA ALA A 22 -2.74 -4.01 -5.12
C ALA A 22 -3.77 -5.14 -5.08
N SER A 23 -4.04 -5.76 -6.23
CA SER A 23 -4.99 -6.87 -6.31
C SER A 23 -4.43 -8.10 -5.61
N LEU A 24 -3.17 -8.44 -5.86
CA LEU A 24 -2.56 -9.63 -5.25
C LEU A 24 -2.61 -9.59 -3.71
N LEU A 25 -2.51 -8.40 -3.11
CA LEU A 25 -2.61 -8.22 -1.67
C LEU A 25 -4.03 -8.42 -1.14
N VAL A 26 -5.04 -7.80 -1.75
CA VAL A 26 -6.44 -7.97 -1.30
C VAL A 26 -7.04 -9.32 -1.66
N TYR A 27 -6.44 -10.05 -2.63
CA TYR A 27 -6.79 -11.43 -2.95
C TYR A 27 -6.04 -12.45 -2.06
N GLY A 28 -5.20 -12.00 -1.13
CA GLY A 28 -4.49 -12.88 -0.20
C GLY A 28 -3.37 -13.70 -0.82
N ILE A 29 -2.94 -13.35 -2.05
CA ILE A 29 -1.81 -13.99 -2.73
C ILE A 29 -0.50 -13.37 -2.22
N LYS A 30 -0.46 -12.04 -2.19
CA LYS A 30 0.62 -11.23 -1.58
C LYS A 30 0.34 -11.08 -0.09
N ARG A 31 1.35 -11.33 0.75
CA ARG A 31 1.27 -11.33 2.22
C ARG A 31 2.23 -10.33 2.87
N ILE A 32 3.24 -9.88 2.13
CA ILE A 32 4.27 -8.95 2.59
C ILE A 32 4.22 -7.70 1.74
N GLU A 33 3.92 -6.54 2.33
CA GLU A 33 4.05 -5.26 1.64
C GLU A 33 5.45 -4.67 1.86
N GLY A 34 6.19 -4.45 0.77
CA GLY A 34 7.58 -3.97 0.81
C GLY A 34 7.67 -2.46 0.69
N ARG A 35 8.37 -1.80 1.62
CA ARG A 35 8.58 -0.34 1.63
C ARG A 35 10.00 0.02 2.06
N THR A 36 10.44 1.22 1.69
CA THR A 36 11.69 1.82 2.18
C THR A 36 11.52 2.51 3.54
N TRP A 37 10.32 2.45 4.12
CA TRP A 37 9.95 3.13 5.35
C TRP A 37 9.02 2.25 6.20
N ALA A 38 9.06 2.44 7.52
CA ALA A 38 8.37 1.58 8.47
C ALA A 38 6.86 1.81 8.48
N ALA A 39 6.08 0.76 8.76
CA ALA A 39 4.64 0.88 8.87
C ALA A 39 4.26 1.92 9.94
N PRO A 40 3.47 2.95 9.60
CA PRO A 40 3.11 4.00 10.55
C PRO A 40 1.90 3.61 11.41
N ILE A 41 1.34 2.42 11.16
CA ILE A 41 0.11 1.88 11.74
C ILE A 41 0.25 0.37 12.00
N ARG A 42 -0.56 -0.12 12.94
CA ARG A 42 -0.91 -1.54 13.10
C ARG A 42 -2.44 -1.63 13.08
N GLY A 43 -2.97 -2.69 12.48
CA GLY A 43 -4.41 -2.90 12.27
C GLY A 43 -4.83 -2.72 10.81
N ARG A 44 -6.11 -2.46 10.59
CA ARG A 44 -6.70 -2.38 9.24
C ARG A 44 -6.02 -1.31 8.39
N LEU A 45 -5.63 -1.69 7.18
CA LEU A 45 -5.14 -0.82 6.11
C LEU A 45 -5.96 -1.05 4.84
N TRP A 46 -6.60 0.00 4.36
CA TRP A 46 -7.31 -0.01 3.08
C TRP A 46 -6.33 0.04 1.91
N ILE A 47 -6.65 -0.68 0.84
CA ILE A 47 -5.79 -0.80 -0.34
C ILE A 47 -6.48 -0.16 -1.54
N HIS A 48 -5.85 0.87 -2.08
CA HIS A 48 -6.25 1.55 -3.30
C HIS A 48 -5.27 1.21 -4.43
N ALA A 49 -5.80 0.86 -5.60
CA ALA A 49 -5.00 0.66 -6.81
C ALA A 49 -4.68 2.00 -7.46
N ALA A 50 -3.40 2.26 -7.70
CA ALA A 50 -2.92 3.44 -8.40
C ALA A 50 -3.48 3.51 -9.84
N SER A 51 -3.37 4.69 -10.47
CA SER A 51 -3.97 4.96 -11.78
C SER A 51 -3.18 4.40 -12.97
N LYS A 52 -1.88 4.13 -12.83
CA LYS A 52 -1.07 3.59 -13.92
C LYS A 52 -1.49 2.14 -14.20
N VAL A 53 -1.90 1.90 -15.44
CA VAL A 53 -2.21 0.56 -15.96
C VAL A 53 -0.92 -0.28 -15.94
N PRO A 54 -0.95 -1.50 -15.40
CA PRO A 54 0.21 -2.39 -15.42
C PRO A 54 0.44 -2.95 -16.82
N ASP A 55 1.71 -3.02 -17.24
CA ASP A 55 2.08 -3.67 -18.50
C ASP A 55 1.86 -5.20 -18.39
N GLU A 56 1.47 -5.86 -19.49
CA GLU A 56 1.23 -7.31 -19.48
C GLU A 56 2.46 -8.11 -19.03
N ALA A 57 3.66 -7.69 -19.44
CA ALA A 57 4.92 -8.29 -18.99
C ALA A 57 5.11 -8.18 -17.47
N THR A 58 4.65 -7.08 -16.87
CA THR A 58 4.69 -6.87 -15.41
C THR A 58 3.72 -7.81 -14.70
N ILE A 59 2.50 -7.94 -15.21
CA ILE A 59 1.52 -8.89 -14.67
C ILE A 59 2.12 -10.30 -14.73
N LYS A 60 2.56 -10.73 -15.91
CA LYS A 60 3.13 -12.06 -16.12
C LYS A 60 4.32 -12.33 -15.19
N ALA A 61 5.27 -11.39 -15.10
CA ALA A 61 6.44 -11.55 -14.23
C ALA A 61 6.05 -11.71 -12.76
N MET A 62 5.06 -10.95 -12.29
CA MET A 62 4.59 -11.07 -10.91
C MET A 62 3.78 -12.35 -10.67
N GLU A 63 2.95 -12.78 -11.61
CA GLU A 63 2.22 -14.05 -11.47
C GLU A 63 3.17 -15.25 -11.51
N ASP A 64 4.18 -15.24 -12.38
CA ASP A 64 5.23 -16.27 -12.43
C ASP A 64 6.02 -16.29 -11.12
N PHE A 65 6.38 -15.12 -10.59
CA PHE A 65 7.00 -15.03 -9.26
C PHE A 65 6.16 -15.66 -8.16
N TYR A 66 4.86 -15.34 -8.09
CA TYR A 66 4.00 -15.96 -7.08
C TYR A 66 3.81 -17.46 -7.32
N ARG A 67 3.69 -17.93 -8.57
CA ARG A 67 3.66 -19.38 -8.85
C ARG A 67 4.89 -20.09 -8.30
N GLU A 68 6.09 -19.57 -8.55
CA GLU A 68 7.32 -20.21 -8.11
C GLU A 68 7.46 -20.20 -6.58
N ILE A 69 7.20 -19.08 -5.88
CA ILE A 69 7.33 -19.06 -4.42
C ILE A 69 6.26 -19.91 -3.72
N TYR A 70 5.05 -20.03 -4.28
CA TYR A 70 4.02 -20.92 -3.75
C TYR A 70 4.34 -22.41 -4.05
N ALA A 71 4.99 -22.70 -5.18
CA ALA A 71 5.44 -24.05 -5.50
C ALA A 71 6.51 -24.57 -4.53
N VAL A 72 7.38 -23.69 -4.01
CA VAL A 72 8.31 -24.02 -2.91
C VAL A 72 7.57 -24.53 -1.67
N ASP A 73 6.40 -23.97 -1.37
CA ASP A 73 5.53 -24.40 -0.27
C ASP A 73 4.55 -25.52 -0.70
N GLY A 74 4.73 -26.15 -1.87
CA GLY A 74 3.94 -27.28 -2.36
C GLY A 74 2.61 -26.92 -3.03
N ILE A 75 2.38 -25.65 -3.36
CA ILE A 75 1.13 -25.18 -4.01
C ILE A 75 1.39 -24.90 -5.48
N ALA A 76 0.95 -25.83 -6.35
CA ALA A 76 1.15 -25.73 -7.79
C ALA A 76 -0.01 -25.05 -8.55
N ASP A 77 -1.26 -25.24 -8.11
CA ASP A 77 -2.45 -24.64 -8.76
C ASP A 77 -2.83 -23.31 -8.08
N LEU A 78 -2.08 -22.26 -8.43
CA LEU A 78 -2.34 -20.90 -7.95
C LEU A 78 -3.23 -20.14 -8.95
N LYS A 79 -4.40 -19.70 -8.49
CA LYS A 79 -5.35 -18.89 -9.28
C LYS A 79 -5.14 -17.40 -9.06
N PHE A 80 -5.08 -16.67 -10.16
CA PHE A 80 -4.90 -15.21 -10.16
C PHE A 80 -6.20 -14.48 -10.49
N PRO A 81 -6.33 -13.20 -10.07
CA PRO A 81 -7.43 -12.35 -10.52
C PRO A 81 -7.43 -12.21 -12.04
N GLU A 82 -8.61 -12.32 -12.65
CA GLU A 82 -8.77 -12.14 -14.10
C GLU A 82 -8.53 -10.67 -14.53
N TYR A 83 -8.76 -9.71 -13.62
CA TYR A 83 -8.63 -8.29 -13.89
C TYR A 83 -7.92 -7.55 -12.75
N TYR A 84 -7.12 -6.55 -13.13
CA TYR A 84 -6.35 -5.68 -12.22
C TYR A 84 -6.84 -4.22 -12.32
N PRO A 85 -7.97 -3.87 -11.68
CA PRO A 85 -8.58 -2.54 -11.84
C PRO A 85 -7.70 -1.41 -11.28
N VAL A 86 -7.62 -0.29 -12.00
CA VAL A 86 -6.86 0.90 -11.57
C VAL A 86 -7.78 1.99 -11.01
N SER A 87 -7.21 2.94 -10.25
CA SER A 87 -7.92 4.09 -9.68
C SER A 87 -9.12 3.72 -8.79
N ARG A 88 -9.04 2.58 -8.11
CA ARG A 88 -10.14 2.06 -7.27
C ARG A 88 -9.68 1.60 -5.90
N LEU A 89 -10.51 1.85 -4.90
CA LEU A 89 -10.43 1.20 -3.59
C LEU A 89 -10.85 -0.26 -3.76
N LEU A 90 -9.97 -1.20 -3.43
CA LEU A 90 -10.19 -2.62 -3.70
C LEU A 90 -10.67 -3.40 -2.48
N GLY A 91 -10.25 -2.99 -1.28
CA GLY A 91 -10.42 -3.79 -0.07
C GLY A 91 -9.50 -3.33 1.04
N CYS A 92 -9.21 -4.22 1.97
CA CYS A 92 -8.27 -3.97 3.06
C CYS A 92 -7.55 -5.24 3.50
N VAL A 93 -6.44 -5.05 4.19
CA VAL A 93 -5.70 -6.08 4.94
C VAL A 93 -5.51 -5.61 6.37
N GLU A 94 -5.06 -6.49 7.26
CA GLU A 94 -4.57 -6.13 8.58
C GLU A 94 -3.04 -6.10 8.58
N VAL A 95 -2.44 -4.94 8.85
CA VAL A 95 -0.99 -4.84 9.09
C VAL A 95 -0.72 -5.25 10.54
N VAL A 96 -0.13 -6.42 10.73
CA VAL A 96 0.14 -6.97 12.06
C VAL A 96 1.53 -6.59 12.57
N GLY A 97 2.50 -6.36 11.70
CA GLY A 97 3.86 -6.02 12.09
C GLY A 97 4.69 -5.42 10.96
N CYS A 98 5.88 -4.95 11.30
CA CYS A 98 6.86 -4.45 10.35
C CYS A 98 8.24 -4.95 10.79
N VAL A 99 8.89 -5.74 9.95
CA VAL A 99 10.20 -6.35 10.20
C VAL A 99 11.17 -6.04 9.06
N ARG A 100 12.46 -6.22 9.30
CA ARG A 100 13.44 -6.16 8.21
C ARG A 100 13.39 -7.45 7.38
N ARG A 101 13.74 -7.38 6.10
CA ARG A 101 13.83 -8.58 5.25
C ARG A 101 14.79 -9.63 5.80
N GLU A 102 15.91 -9.19 6.39
CA GLU A 102 16.92 -10.11 6.95
C GLU A 102 16.35 -10.86 8.17
N GLU A 103 15.59 -10.15 9.01
CA GLU A 103 14.92 -10.76 10.17
C GLU A 103 13.84 -11.75 9.73
N LEU A 104 13.04 -11.39 8.73
CA LEU A 104 12.02 -12.29 8.18
C LEU A 104 12.63 -13.55 7.54
N ALA A 105 13.79 -13.43 6.88
CA ALA A 105 14.48 -14.58 6.30
C ALA A 105 14.86 -15.64 7.33
N CYS A 106 15.17 -15.22 8.57
CA CYS A 106 15.51 -16.07 9.71
C CYS A 106 14.28 -16.59 10.48
N TRP A 107 13.07 -16.29 10.03
CA TRP A 107 11.85 -16.70 10.74
C TRP A 107 11.37 -18.08 10.28
N GLU A 108 12.01 -19.15 10.77
CA GLU A 108 11.80 -20.53 10.28
C GLU A 108 10.34 -21.03 10.31
N MET A 109 9.54 -20.57 11.26
CA MET A 109 8.10 -20.90 11.35
C MET A 109 7.24 -20.21 10.28
N VAL A 110 7.80 -19.24 9.54
CA VAL A 110 7.14 -18.62 8.40
C VAL A 110 7.50 -19.43 7.14
N PRO A 111 6.49 -19.85 6.33
CA PRO A 111 6.73 -20.62 5.11
C PRO A 111 7.78 -19.97 4.19
N GLU A 112 8.56 -20.80 3.50
CA GLU A 112 9.68 -20.31 2.69
C GLU A 112 9.21 -19.37 1.59
N GLY A 113 8.10 -19.70 0.92
CA GLY A 113 7.55 -18.84 -0.11
C GLY A 113 7.17 -17.44 0.41
N VAL A 114 6.70 -17.34 1.65
CA VAL A 114 6.39 -16.05 2.30
C VAL A 114 7.66 -15.26 2.59
N ARG A 115 8.73 -15.94 3.06
CA ARG A 115 10.03 -15.30 3.30
C ARG A 115 10.66 -14.80 1.99
N LEU A 116 10.53 -15.56 0.90
CA LEU A 116 10.98 -15.17 -0.43
C LEU A 116 10.19 -13.99 -1.01
N GLU A 117 9.00 -13.70 -0.51
CA GLU A 117 8.22 -12.52 -0.89
C GLU A 117 8.90 -11.19 -0.49
N ALA A 118 9.78 -11.24 0.51
CA ALA A 118 10.51 -10.10 1.06
C ALA A 118 11.63 -9.60 0.13
N GLN A 119 11.24 -8.78 -0.86
CA GLN A 119 12.15 -8.20 -1.84
C GLN A 119 12.58 -6.76 -1.54
N THR A 120 12.12 -6.17 -0.43
CA THR A 120 12.43 -4.79 0.00
C THR A 120 12.83 -4.77 1.48
N ASP A 121 13.60 -3.77 1.90
CA ASP A 121 14.21 -3.70 3.24
C ASP A 121 13.22 -3.79 4.40
N LEU A 122 12.11 -3.03 4.36
CA LEU A 122 11.09 -3.05 5.40
C LEU A 122 9.84 -3.76 4.89
N CYS A 123 9.48 -4.84 5.58
CA CYS A 123 8.42 -5.76 5.24
C CYS A 123 7.25 -5.57 6.20
N TRP A 124 6.15 -5.04 5.69
CA TRP A 124 4.89 -4.93 6.42
C TRP A 124 4.17 -6.27 6.29
N LEU A 125 3.85 -6.87 7.42
CA LEU A 125 3.23 -8.18 7.52
C LEU A 125 1.73 -8.01 7.44
N CYS A 126 1.10 -8.58 6.41
CA CYS A 126 -0.31 -8.41 6.13
C CYS A 126 -1.09 -9.72 6.31
N GLU A 127 -2.18 -9.65 7.06
CA GLU A 127 -3.12 -10.74 7.32
C GLU A 127 -4.56 -10.35 6.95
N GLN A 128 -5.48 -11.31 7.05
CA GLN A 128 -6.93 -11.10 6.95
C GLN A 128 -7.37 -10.23 5.75
N PRO A 129 -6.98 -10.61 4.52
CA PRO A 129 -7.38 -9.89 3.33
C PRO A 129 -8.90 -9.92 3.18
N GLN A 130 -9.47 -8.77 2.87
CA GLN A 130 -10.88 -8.57 2.59
C GLN A 130 -11.01 -7.74 1.33
N LYS A 131 -11.84 -8.19 0.40
CA LYS A 131 -12.09 -7.47 -0.86
C LYS A 131 -13.49 -6.86 -0.88
N LEU A 132 -13.62 -5.73 -1.57
CA LEU A 132 -14.91 -5.16 -1.89
C LEU A 132 -15.54 -5.96 -3.04
N LEU A 133 -16.82 -6.29 -2.89
CA LEU A 133 -17.58 -6.91 -3.98
C LEU A 133 -17.60 -6.00 -5.22
N ILE A 134 -17.71 -4.69 -5.01
CA ILE A 134 -17.67 -3.67 -6.05
C ILE A 134 -16.61 -2.63 -5.63
N PRO A 135 -15.44 -2.59 -6.31
CA PRO A 135 -14.39 -1.61 -6.02
C PRO A 135 -14.84 -0.18 -6.30
N PHE A 136 -14.54 0.74 -5.38
CA PHE A 136 -14.98 2.14 -5.48
C PHE A 136 -14.00 2.99 -6.26
N GLU A 137 -14.48 3.75 -7.23
CA GLU A 137 -13.67 4.73 -7.92
C GLU A 137 -13.37 5.92 -7.00
N MET A 138 -12.09 6.21 -6.81
CA MET A 138 -11.64 7.35 -6.02
C MET A 138 -10.18 7.72 -6.35
N ARG A 139 -9.80 8.95 -6.04
CA ARG A 139 -8.41 9.40 -6.15
C ARG A 139 -7.57 8.76 -5.03
N GLY A 140 -6.39 8.25 -5.42
CA GLY A 140 -5.35 7.84 -4.49
C GLY A 140 -4.40 8.98 -4.13
N TYR A 141 -3.69 8.83 -3.02
CA TYR A 141 -2.71 9.81 -2.52
C TYR A 141 -1.38 9.14 -2.17
N GLN A 142 -0.33 9.95 -2.09
CA GLN A 142 1.00 9.48 -1.69
C GLN A 142 1.06 9.22 -0.18
N GLY A 143 1.82 8.20 0.21
CA GLY A 143 1.92 7.76 1.61
C GLY A 143 0.65 7.10 2.12
N VAL A 144 0.56 6.93 3.44
CA VAL A 144 -0.67 6.49 4.10
C VAL A 144 -1.52 7.71 4.42
N TYR A 145 -2.79 7.68 4.01
CA TYR A 145 -3.78 8.74 4.19
C TYR A 145 -5.07 8.18 4.77
N ASN A 146 -5.92 9.03 5.36
CA ASN A 146 -7.23 8.60 5.83
C ASN A 146 -8.25 8.61 4.69
N LEU A 147 -9.06 7.56 4.57
CA LEU A 147 -10.25 7.58 3.73
C LEU A 147 -11.24 8.65 4.23
N GLU A 148 -11.95 9.26 3.28
CA GLU A 148 -13.12 10.07 3.58
C GLU A 148 -14.18 9.23 4.29
N LYS A 149 -14.85 9.84 5.29
CA LYS A 149 -15.83 9.14 6.13
C LYS A 149 -16.92 8.44 5.32
N LYS A 150 -17.46 9.09 4.28
CA LYS A 150 -18.52 8.54 3.43
C LYS A 150 -18.03 7.31 2.64
N ILE A 151 -16.82 7.37 2.10
CA ILE A 151 -16.21 6.26 1.35
C ILE A 151 -16.00 5.07 2.29
N TYR A 152 -15.44 5.30 3.47
CA TYR A 152 -15.24 4.28 4.48
C TYR A 152 -16.56 3.62 4.93
N GLU A 153 -17.58 4.40 5.26
CA GLU A 153 -18.89 3.90 5.73
C GLU A 153 -19.59 3.04 4.67
N ALA A 154 -19.44 3.40 3.39
CA ALA A 154 -19.93 2.59 2.29
C ALA A 154 -19.08 1.32 2.10
N ALA A 155 -17.76 1.45 2.19
CA ALA A 155 -16.83 0.36 1.86
C ALA A 155 -16.95 -0.78 2.88
N ILE A 156 -17.07 -0.45 4.17
CA ILE A 156 -17.12 -1.48 5.21
C ILE A 156 -18.34 -2.40 5.10
N ARG A 157 -19.42 -1.93 4.47
CA ARG A 157 -20.64 -2.71 4.21
C ARG A 157 -20.48 -3.69 3.05
N GLY A 158 -19.51 -3.47 2.16
CA GLY A 158 -19.27 -4.27 0.96
C GLY A 158 -18.06 -5.20 1.05
N LEU A 159 -17.43 -5.32 2.23
CA LEU A 159 -16.28 -6.17 2.42
C LEU A 159 -16.68 -7.64 2.57
N THR A 160 -15.93 -8.50 1.88
CA THR A 160 -16.02 -9.95 2.02
C THR A 160 -14.63 -10.50 2.38
N PRO A 161 -14.51 -11.37 3.39
CA PRO A 161 -13.26 -12.08 3.67
C PRO A 161 -12.74 -12.84 2.45
N VAL A 162 -11.42 -12.89 2.31
CA VAL A 162 -10.76 -13.69 1.28
C VAL A 162 -9.92 -14.76 1.96
N GLU A 163 -10.15 -16.01 1.58
CA GLU A 163 -9.26 -17.12 1.92
C GLU A 163 -8.17 -17.20 0.86
N GLY A 164 -6.94 -16.81 1.25
CA GLY A 164 -5.78 -16.92 0.38
C GLY A 164 -5.38 -18.39 0.16
N PRO A 165 -4.53 -18.68 -0.84
CA PRO A 165 -4.11 -20.06 -1.16
C PRO A 165 -3.33 -20.72 -0.02
N LEU A 166 -2.57 -19.93 0.74
CA LEU A 166 -1.90 -20.35 1.96
C LEU A 166 -2.08 -19.25 3.02
N PRO A 167 -3.13 -19.32 3.86
CA PRO A 167 -3.33 -18.37 4.93
C PRO A 167 -2.15 -18.42 5.92
N VAL A 168 -1.58 -17.26 6.23
CA VAL A 168 -0.45 -17.14 7.16
C VAL A 168 -0.89 -16.35 8.38
N LYS A 169 -0.39 -16.77 9.55
CA LYS A 169 -0.49 -16.03 10.80
C LYS A 169 0.91 -15.77 11.33
N PHE A 170 1.29 -14.50 11.38
CA PHE A 170 2.58 -14.06 11.90
C PHE A 170 2.51 -14.02 13.43
N LEU A 171 3.14 -15.02 14.06
CA LEU A 171 3.22 -15.14 15.52
C LEU A 171 4.25 -14.18 16.10
N LEU A 172 3.92 -12.89 16.09
CA LEU A 172 4.85 -11.85 16.50
C LEU A 172 5.34 -12.05 17.94
N PRO A 173 6.64 -11.89 18.20
CA PRO A 173 7.18 -11.98 19.55
C PRO A 173 6.47 -10.99 20.46
N ASN A 174 6.06 -11.46 21.64
CA ASN A 174 5.48 -10.59 22.65
C ASN A 174 6.60 -9.73 23.26
N PRO A 175 6.59 -8.39 23.07
CA PRO A 175 7.66 -7.54 23.60
C PRO A 175 7.67 -7.44 25.13
N GLN A 176 6.58 -7.83 25.80
CA GLN A 176 6.48 -7.84 27.27
C GLN A 176 6.86 -9.19 27.89
N ASP A 177 7.06 -10.22 27.06
CA ASP A 177 7.50 -11.53 27.52
C ASP A 177 8.99 -11.69 27.21
N PRO A 178 9.88 -11.67 28.23
CA PRO A 178 11.32 -11.80 28.03
C PRO A 178 11.73 -13.19 27.47
N PHE A 179 10.85 -14.19 27.55
CA PHE A 179 11.07 -15.52 26.98
C PHE A 179 10.45 -15.69 25.60
N SER A 180 9.77 -14.67 25.07
CA SER A 180 9.26 -14.71 23.72
C SER A 180 10.42 -14.82 22.74
N LEU A 181 10.50 -15.95 22.05
CA LEU A 181 11.51 -16.19 21.01
C LEU A 181 11.39 -15.12 19.94
N LYS A 182 12.50 -14.43 19.67
CA LYS A 182 12.61 -13.54 18.50
C LYS A 182 12.98 -14.39 17.29
N PRO A 183 12.47 -14.08 16.09
CA PRO A 183 12.96 -14.68 14.85
C PRO A 183 14.50 -14.60 14.80
N GLY A 184 15.16 -15.72 14.50
CA GLY A 184 16.63 -15.79 14.47
C GLY A 184 17.36 -15.78 15.82
N SER A 185 16.66 -15.84 16.96
CA SER A 185 17.31 -15.88 18.30
C SER A 185 17.89 -17.24 18.68
N ILE A 186 17.47 -18.32 18.02
CA ILE A 186 18.07 -19.64 18.16
C ILE A 186 19.22 -19.69 17.16
N SER A 187 20.45 -19.53 17.65
CA SER A 187 21.64 -19.92 16.88
C SER A 187 21.64 -21.44 16.82
N ALA A 188 20.88 -21.99 15.87
CA ALA A 188 20.86 -23.42 15.69
C ALA A 188 22.23 -23.81 15.10
N ASN A 189 23.09 -24.41 15.94
CA ASN A 189 24.11 -25.35 15.48
C ASN A 189 23.37 -26.59 14.96
N VAL A 190 22.61 -26.41 13.88
CA VAL A 190 22.15 -27.53 13.07
C VAL A 190 23.43 -28.05 12.40
N PRO A 191 23.71 -29.36 12.43
CA PRO A 191 24.68 -29.91 11.49
C PRO A 191 24.31 -29.39 10.11
N GLU A 192 25.28 -28.97 9.30
CA GLU A 192 25.07 -28.63 7.90
C GLU A 192 24.52 -29.86 7.13
N THR A 193 23.28 -30.24 7.36
CA THR A 193 22.50 -30.99 6.40
C THR A 193 22.17 -30.01 5.29
N ARG A 194 23.14 -29.90 4.38
CA ARG A 194 23.07 -29.52 2.97
C ARG A 194 21.64 -29.38 2.42
N THR A 195 21.02 -28.22 2.62
CA THR A 195 19.87 -27.71 1.86
C THR A 195 19.70 -26.25 2.27
N SER A 196 20.19 -25.25 1.53
CA SER A 196 19.29 -24.50 0.62
C SER A 196 19.98 -23.35 -0.17
N GLU A 197 21.32 -23.33 -0.26
CA GLU A 197 22.03 -22.50 -1.26
C GLU A 197 22.35 -23.25 -2.57
N LEU A 198 22.10 -24.56 -2.60
CA LEU A 198 22.36 -25.48 -3.70
C LEU A 198 21.11 -26.40 -3.76
N GLU A 199 20.03 -26.17 -4.49
CA GLU A 199 19.84 -25.59 -5.80
C GLU A 199 18.51 -24.79 -5.77
N ARG A 200 18.54 -23.45 -5.70
CA ARG A 200 17.34 -22.73 -6.16
C ARG A 200 17.17 -23.09 -7.62
N SER A 201 15.98 -23.56 -7.99
CA SER A 201 15.71 -23.86 -9.39
C SER A 201 16.04 -22.62 -10.24
N SER A 202 16.54 -22.86 -11.45
CA SER A 202 16.79 -21.78 -12.41
C SER A 202 15.51 -20.98 -12.68
N SER A 203 14.34 -21.63 -12.62
CA SER A 203 13.02 -20.99 -12.75
C SER A 203 12.73 -20.02 -11.62
N LEU A 204 12.90 -20.41 -10.35
CA LEU A 204 12.66 -19.57 -9.19
C LEU A 204 13.59 -18.35 -9.19
N THR A 205 14.86 -18.56 -9.53
CA THR A 205 15.85 -17.48 -9.63
C THR A 205 15.47 -16.47 -10.72
N ALA A 206 15.05 -16.96 -11.90
CA ALA A 206 14.59 -16.11 -12.99
C ALA A 206 13.31 -15.34 -12.61
N ALA A 207 12.38 -15.98 -11.90
CA ALA A 207 11.14 -15.35 -11.47
C ALA A 207 11.37 -14.25 -10.41
N ILE A 208 12.28 -14.47 -9.45
CA ILE A 208 12.71 -13.43 -8.49
C ILE A 208 13.33 -12.25 -9.24
N ALA A 209 14.20 -12.51 -10.22
CA ALA A 209 14.81 -11.46 -11.04
C ALA A 209 13.75 -10.67 -11.85
N GLY A 210 12.78 -11.36 -12.45
CA GLY A 210 11.66 -10.76 -13.16
C GLY A 210 10.80 -9.87 -12.26
N ALA A 211 10.47 -10.33 -11.05
CA ALA A 211 9.73 -9.53 -10.06
C ALA A 211 10.49 -8.28 -9.62
N ARG A 212 11.82 -8.38 -9.44
CA ARG A 212 12.66 -7.22 -9.11
C ARG A 212 12.67 -6.19 -10.24
N ALA A 213 12.83 -6.64 -11.49
CA ALA A 213 12.78 -5.76 -12.65
C ALA A 213 11.39 -5.10 -12.80
N ALA A 214 10.31 -5.84 -12.55
CA ALA A 214 8.96 -5.31 -12.52
C ALA A 214 8.78 -4.23 -11.45
N ALA A 215 9.34 -4.40 -10.25
CA ALA A 215 9.20 -3.44 -9.16
C ALA A 215 9.90 -2.09 -9.43
N THR A 216 11.01 -2.07 -10.18
CA THR A 216 11.79 -0.84 -10.41
C THR A 216 11.19 0.09 -11.46
N GLN A 217 10.24 -0.37 -12.28
CA GLN A 217 9.65 0.43 -13.36
C GLN A 217 8.90 1.70 -12.89
N PHE A 218 8.50 1.75 -11.62
CA PHE A 218 7.77 2.88 -11.03
C PHE A 218 8.68 3.79 -10.19
N SER A 219 9.94 3.40 -9.97
CA SER A 219 10.93 4.26 -9.34
C SER A 219 11.34 5.34 -10.33
N LYS A 220 11.15 6.61 -9.97
CA LYS A 220 11.73 7.72 -10.74
C LYS A 220 13.25 7.51 -10.77
N LYS A 221 13.85 7.40 -11.97
CA LYS A 221 15.31 7.52 -12.10
C LYS A 221 15.71 8.85 -11.49
N VAL A 222 16.45 8.81 -10.38
CA VAL A 222 17.28 9.94 -10.00
C VAL A 222 18.28 10.07 -11.15
N GLN A 223 18.25 11.19 -11.87
CA GLN A 223 19.35 11.55 -12.76
C GLN A 223 20.53 11.85 -11.86
N ASP A 224 21.35 10.84 -11.59
CA ASP A 224 22.70 11.07 -11.12
C ASP A 224 23.47 11.70 -12.28
N PHE A 225 23.90 12.93 -12.07
CA PHE A 225 24.82 13.64 -12.95
C PHE A 225 26.05 12.74 -13.17
N GLU A 226 26.34 12.48 -14.45
CA GLU A 226 27.54 11.78 -14.86
C GLU A 226 28.78 12.44 -14.24
N THR A 227 29.48 11.69 -13.40
CA THR A 227 30.83 12.05 -12.98
C THR A 227 31.77 11.72 -14.13
N THR A 228 32.17 12.75 -14.88
CA THR A 228 33.16 12.64 -15.95
C THR A 228 34.54 12.37 -15.33
N PRO A 229 35.33 11.38 -15.81
CA PRO A 229 36.72 11.22 -15.37
C PRO A 229 37.60 12.34 -15.94
N GLN A 230 38.32 13.01 -15.06
CA GLN A 230 39.39 13.94 -15.44
C GLN A 230 40.58 13.20 -16.04
N THR A 231 41.00 13.59 -17.24
CA THR A 231 42.38 13.41 -17.72
C THR A 231 42.86 14.70 -18.36
N ASN A 232 43.87 15.32 -17.74
CA ASN A 232 44.62 16.46 -18.24
C ASN A 232 45.67 15.99 -19.27
N THR A 233 45.81 16.66 -20.42
CA THR A 233 47.02 17.44 -20.81
C THR A 233 46.92 18.09 -22.21
N ALA A 234 47.01 19.43 -22.21
CA ALA A 234 47.87 20.33 -23.00
C ALA A 234 47.82 20.48 -24.55
N GLN A 235 47.52 21.75 -24.93
CA GLN A 235 48.12 22.62 -25.97
C GLN A 235 47.59 22.64 -27.43
N SER A 236 46.96 23.77 -27.80
CA SER A 236 47.51 24.80 -28.71
C SER A 236 46.56 25.35 -29.81
N VAL A 237 46.26 26.66 -29.69
CA VAL A 237 46.25 27.72 -30.76
C VAL A 237 45.08 27.85 -31.77
N ARG A 238 44.40 29.01 -31.65
CA ARG A 238 43.76 29.93 -32.65
C ARG A 238 42.71 29.34 -33.62
N THR A 239 41.58 29.98 -33.97
CA THR A 239 41.36 31.37 -34.43
C THR A 239 39.84 31.64 -34.50
N LEU A 240 39.40 32.89 -34.29
CA LEU A 240 38.06 33.41 -34.61
C LEU A 240 37.79 33.43 -36.13
N PRO A 241 36.51 33.52 -36.56
CA PRO A 241 36.04 34.83 -37.04
C PRO A 241 34.58 35.21 -36.70
N LEU A 242 34.40 36.51 -36.40
CA LEU A 242 33.40 37.49 -36.89
C LEU A 242 32.47 37.03 -38.05
N LYS A 243 31.24 37.53 -38.30
CA LYS A 243 30.41 38.69 -37.88
C LYS A 243 29.05 38.57 -38.62
N SER A 244 27.93 39.01 -38.04
CA SER A 244 27.00 39.96 -38.69
C SER A 244 25.93 40.45 -37.70
N GLU A 245 25.82 41.78 -37.68
CA GLU A 245 24.94 42.61 -36.87
C GLU A 245 23.56 42.75 -37.54
N SER A 246 22.52 42.99 -36.75
CA SER A 246 21.68 44.18 -36.94
C SER A 246 20.97 44.56 -35.64
N PHE A 247 21.17 45.82 -35.26
CA PHE A 247 20.43 46.59 -34.27
C PHE A 247 19.07 47.00 -34.85
N GLU A 248 18.09 47.26 -34.00
CA GLU A 248 17.43 48.57 -33.84
C GLU A 248 16.66 48.53 -32.51
N GLU A 249 16.70 49.66 -31.82
CA GLU A 249 16.39 49.93 -30.41
C GLU A 249 15.12 50.80 -30.36
N ASP A 250 14.25 50.66 -29.35
CA ASP A 250 13.56 51.84 -28.80
C ASP A 250 12.83 51.59 -27.45
N THR A 251 13.43 52.15 -26.39
CA THR A 251 12.90 53.19 -25.50
C THR A 251 11.50 53.07 -24.84
N THR A 252 11.51 52.78 -23.52
CA THR A 252 10.52 53.10 -22.46
C THR A 252 10.40 54.63 -22.21
N PRO A 253 9.42 55.26 -21.48
CA PRO A 253 8.95 54.84 -20.13
C PRO A 253 7.59 55.37 -19.59
N SER A 254 7.32 55.06 -18.30
CA SER A 254 6.45 55.72 -17.30
C SER A 254 5.18 54.93 -16.90
N ALA A 255 4.63 54.95 -15.67
CA ALA A 255 5.05 55.30 -14.31
C ALA A 255 3.88 54.94 -13.34
N ASN A 256 4.20 54.68 -12.06
CA ASN A 256 3.38 54.83 -10.82
C ASN A 256 2.24 53.82 -10.53
N LEU A 257 2.31 52.99 -9.47
CA LEU A 257 2.25 53.22 -8.00
C LEU A 257 0.83 53.42 -7.44
N SER A 258 0.33 52.45 -6.66
CA SER A 258 -0.03 52.65 -5.23
C SER A 258 -0.57 51.36 -4.59
N GLU A 259 0.26 50.73 -3.74
CA GLU A 259 -0.18 49.86 -2.65
C GLU A 259 -0.43 50.73 -1.41
N THR A 260 -1.49 50.46 -0.66
CA THR A 260 -1.67 50.98 0.71
C THR A 260 -1.73 49.80 1.68
N SER A 261 -0.71 49.77 2.54
CA SER A 261 -0.56 48.91 3.72
C SER A 261 -1.23 49.58 4.91
N ASN A 262 -2.00 48.83 5.70
CA ASN A 262 -2.51 49.28 6.99
C ASN A 262 -1.92 48.47 8.14
N LYS A 263 -1.37 49.23 9.09
CA LYS A 263 -0.75 48.88 10.37
C LYS A 263 -1.66 48.08 11.30
N GLY A 264 -1.04 47.25 12.14
CA GLY A 264 -1.66 46.61 13.31
C GLY A 264 -1.71 47.49 14.56
N ALA A 265 -2.39 46.98 15.59
CA ALA A 265 -2.13 47.24 17.01
C ALA A 265 -2.87 46.21 17.89
N LEU A 266 -2.17 45.75 18.93
CA LEU A 266 -2.66 44.91 20.01
C LEU A 266 -3.71 45.61 20.87
N THR A 267 -4.61 44.83 21.49
CA THR A 267 -5.01 45.01 22.90
C THR A 267 -5.40 43.66 23.52
N SER A 268 -4.94 43.44 24.76
CA SER A 268 -5.32 42.35 25.65
C SER A 268 -6.44 42.81 26.62
N ASN A 269 -7.28 41.88 27.09
CA ASN A 269 -7.49 41.59 28.52
C ASN A 269 -8.73 40.69 28.79
N ASN A 270 -8.43 39.53 29.39
CA ASN A 270 -9.12 38.75 30.44
C ASN A 270 -10.57 39.08 30.84
N LYS A 271 -11.44 38.05 30.93
CA LYS A 271 -11.79 37.36 32.21
C LYS A 271 -12.84 36.24 32.07
N GLU A 272 -12.51 35.10 32.69
CA GLU A 272 -13.34 34.21 33.52
C GLU A 272 -14.76 33.79 33.11
N LYS A 273 -14.98 32.47 32.96
CA LYS A 273 -15.72 31.66 33.96
C LYS A 273 -15.73 30.17 33.64
N ILE A 274 -15.35 29.38 34.65
CA ILE A 274 -15.49 27.93 34.77
C ILE A 274 -16.81 27.64 35.50
N SER A 275 -17.57 26.62 35.09
CA SER A 275 -18.07 25.54 35.98
C SER A 275 -18.94 24.49 35.24
N PRO A 276 -19.06 23.27 35.79
CA PRO A 276 -19.23 22.02 35.03
C PRO A 276 -20.55 21.30 35.30
N ILE A 277 -21.01 20.40 34.41
CA ILE A 277 -22.08 19.45 34.76
C ILE A 277 -21.84 18.05 34.15
N LYS A 278 -21.51 17.15 35.09
CA LYS A 278 -21.92 15.75 35.34
C LYS A 278 -21.89 14.68 34.24
N TYR A 279 -21.10 13.65 34.55
CA TYR A 279 -21.29 12.25 34.20
C TYR A 279 -22.49 11.65 34.94
N GLU A 280 -23.31 10.86 34.24
CA GLU A 280 -24.10 9.79 34.86
C GLU A 280 -23.95 8.51 34.04
N GLU A 281 -23.60 7.45 34.76
CA GLU A 281 -23.47 6.05 34.36
C GLU A 281 -24.62 5.31 35.03
N ILE A 282 -25.54 4.69 34.26
CA ILE A 282 -26.45 3.64 34.78
C ILE A 282 -26.71 2.57 33.69
N THR A 283 -26.04 1.43 33.85
CA THR A 283 -26.58 0.06 33.99
C THR A 283 -27.79 -0.39 33.13
N ARG A 284 -27.57 -1.46 32.33
CA ARG A 284 -28.60 -2.34 31.71
C ARG A 284 -29.29 -3.21 32.78
N PRO A 285 -30.52 -3.73 32.57
CA PRO A 285 -30.64 -5.08 31.99
C PRO A 285 -31.91 -5.37 31.17
N SER A 286 -31.91 -6.57 30.56
CA SER A 286 -33.03 -7.42 30.08
C SER A 286 -33.39 -7.45 28.58
N GLN A 287 -33.20 -8.64 28.00
CA GLN A 287 -33.88 -9.22 26.83
C GLN A 287 -35.06 -10.09 27.31
N PRO A 288 -35.81 -10.80 26.43
CA PRO A 288 -36.45 -10.40 25.17
C PRO A 288 -37.97 -10.68 25.23
N SER A 289 -38.77 -10.08 24.34
CA SER A 289 -40.13 -10.58 24.08
C SER A 289 -40.29 -10.98 22.61
N SER A 290 -40.72 -12.21 22.43
CA SER A 290 -41.14 -12.85 21.21
C SER A 290 -42.57 -12.42 20.88
N GLY A 291 -42.83 -12.05 19.62
CA GLY A 291 -44.15 -11.66 19.13
C GLY A 291 -44.27 -11.98 17.65
N GLY A 292 -45.20 -12.87 17.32
CA GLY A 292 -45.31 -13.55 16.04
C GLY A 292 -45.89 -12.73 14.88
N LEU A 293 -45.63 -13.28 13.69
CA LEU A 293 -46.12 -12.91 12.37
C LEU A 293 -47.66 -12.83 12.28
N ARG A 294 -48.18 -11.88 11.48
CA ARG A 294 -49.04 -12.18 10.32
C ARG A 294 -49.19 -10.97 9.35
N PRO A 295 -49.41 -11.22 8.05
CA PRO A 295 -49.33 -10.23 6.98
C PRO A 295 -50.69 -9.68 6.55
N HIS A 296 -50.71 -8.48 5.97
CA HIS A 296 -51.85 -7.96 5.20
C HIS A 296 -51.43 -7.40 3.82
N PRO A 297 -52.34 -7.43 2.83
CA PRO A 297 -52.01 -7.51 1.40
C PRO A 297 -52.25 -6.18 0.65
N GLY A 298 -51.67 -6.03 -0.55
CA GLY A 298 -52.12 -5.05 -1.55
C GLY A 298 -51.00 -4.35 -2.34
N ALA A 299 -50.91 -4.70 -3.62
CA ALA A 299 -49.93 -4.32 -4.66
C ALA A 299 -50.16 -2.88 -5.24
N PRO A 300 -49.50 -2.41 -6.34
CA PRO A 300 -48.54 -3.09 -7.22
C PRO A 300 -47.32 -2.30 -7.76
N SER A 301 -46.35 -3.13 -8.14
CA SER A 301 -45.32 -3.07 -9.18
C SER A 301 -45.48 -2.05 -10.32
N LYS A 302 -44.38 -1.34 -10.63
CA LYS A 302 -43.91 -1.00 -11.99
C LYS A 302 -42.42 -0.66 -11.90
N ILE A 303 -41.66 -1.01 -12.94
CA ILE A 303 -40.21 -0.82 -13.15
C ILE A 303 -39.33 -1.99 -12.66
N PHE A 304 -39.49 -3.16 -13.28
CA PHE A 304 -38.40 -4.12 -13.53
C PHE A 304 -38.84 -5.04 -14.69
N ALA A 305 -38.66 -4.57 -15.93
CA ALA A 305 -38.85 -5.38 -17.14
C ALA A 305 -38.14 -4.73 -18.33
N ALA A 306 -36.80 -4.73 -18.30
CA ALA A 306 -35.98 -4.63 -19.51
C ALA A 306 -34.63 -5.31 -19.20
N ALA A 307 -34.16 -6.16 -20.12
CA ALA A 307 -32.89 -6.91 -20.08
C ALA A 307 -32.91 -8.38 -19.59
N VAL A 308 -34.02 -9.10 -19.77
CA VAL A 308 -33.96 -10.56 -20.00
C VAL A 308 -34.61 -10.87 -21.36
N ARG A 309 -33.91 -10.48 -22.43
CA ARG A 309 -34.22 -10.86 -23.83
C ARG A 309 -32.95 -10.86 -24.70
N ALA A 310 -31.89 -11.50 -24.22
CA ALA A 310 -30.70 -11.78 -25.02
C ALA A 310 -30.05 -13.14 -24.68
N LEU A 311 -30.86 -14.13 -24.31
CA LEU A 311 -30.42 -15.53 -24.23
C LEU A 311 -31.49 -16.42 -24.88
N LYS A 312 -31.35 -16.61 -26.19
CA LYS A 312 -31.69 -17.85 -26.89
C LYS A 312 -31.14 -17.81 -28.33
N LEU A 313 -30.16 -18.67 -28.54
CA LEU A 313 -29.84 -19.41 -29.77
C LEU A 313 -29.34 -18.63 -30.99
N SER A 314 -28.01 -18.69 -31.20
CA SER A 314 -27.39 -19.36 -32.36
C SER A 314 -25.90 -19.51 -32.11
#